data_AF-A0AAJ2R713-F1
#
_entry.id   AF-A0AAJ2R713-F1
#
_cell.length_a   1.000
_cell.length_b   1.000
_cell.length_c   1.000
_cell.angle_alpha   90.00
_cell.angle_beta   90.00
_cell.angle_gamma   90.00
#
_symmetry.space_group_name_H-M   'P 1'
#
loop_
_entity.id
_entity.type
_entity.pdbx_description
1 polymer ?
#
loop_
_entity_poly.entity_id
_entity_poly.type
_entity_poly.pdbx_seq_one_letter_code
_entity_poly.pdbx_strand_id
1 'polypeptide(L)'
;MPHNDSDAQTLQAALNVLMPIRRQRLIRSERQLRQAENTLKSINARLQQHQTQLQTLRRAGRQQRDALNEKLKGRDQGLDDLKSQLDAERRALHQIELESQRGHEQRQQQRQQQQQVGQARQLVNQNQKAVEKLACLLTLHRESL
;
A
#
# COMPACT_ATOMS: atom_id res chain seq x y z
N MET A 1 20.02 -28.48 48.81
CA MET A 1 19.97 -27.65 47.58
C MET A 1 18.55 -27.64 47.00
N PRO A 2 17.57 -26.92 47.60
CA PRO A 2 16.18 -26.92 47.12
C PRO A 2 15.78 -25.67 46.30
N HIS A 3 16.67 -24.69 46.14
CA HIS A 3 16.36 -23.45 45.40
C HIS A 3 16.24 -23.67 43.89
N ASN A 4 17.06 -24.57 43.30
CA ASN A 4 17.06 -24.81 41.85
C ASN A 4 15.73 -25.40 41.33
N ASP A 5 15.06 -26.24 42.11
CA ASP A 5 13.79 -26.86 41.69
C ASP A 5 12.61 -25.87 41.77
N SER A 6 12.65 -24.94 42.74
CA SER A 6 11.66 -23.88 42.86
C SER A 6 11.80 -22.85 41.72
N ASP A 7 13.04 -22.49 41.37
CA ASP A 7 13.33 -21.59 40.25
C ASP A 7 13.00 -22.23 38.89
N ALA A 8 13.23 -23.53 38.73
CA ALA A 8 12.82 -24.31 37.56
C ALA A 8 11.28 -24.32 37.39
N GLN A 9 10.55 -24.61 38.46
CA GLN A 9 9.08 -24.67 38.43
C GLN A 9 8.45 -23.29 38.17
N THR A 10 9.00 -22.23 38.75
CA THR A 10 8.53 -20.86 38.49
C THR A 10 8.82 -20.43 37.05
N LEU A 11 9.98 -20.79 36.49
CA LEU A 11 10.31 -20.57 35.08
C LEU A 11 9.34 -21.31 34.15
N GLN A 12 9.07 -22.58 34.41
CA GLN A 12 8.13 -23.37 33.61
C GLN A 12 6.70 -22.80 33.67
N ALA A 13 6.24 -22.36 34.86
CA ALA A 13 4.95 -21.70 35.02
C ALA A 13 4.89 -20.38 34.24
N ALA A 14 5.94 -19.56 34.30
CA ALA A 14 6.04 -18.32 33.53
C ALA A 14 6.02 -18.57 32.01
N LEU A 15 6.75 -19.58 31.53
CA LEU A 15 6.77 -19.95 30.11
C LEU A 15 5.40 -20.46 29.62
N ASN A 16 4.71 -21.25 30.44
CA ASN A 16 3.35 -21.74 30.14
C ASN A 16 2.34 -20.60 29.97
N VAL A 17 2.50 -19.49 30.72
CA VAL A 17 1.66 -18.29 30.60
C VAL A 17 2.09 -17.41 29.41
N LEU A 18 3.40 -17.21 29.22
CA LEU A 18 3.92 -16.29 28.19
C LEU A 18 3.77 -16.82 26.77
N MET A 19 3.88 -18.13 26.55
CA MET A 19 3.76 -18.74 25.22
C MET A 19 2.43 -18.46 24.51
N PRO A 20 1.24 -18.72 25.10
CA PRO A 20 -0.03 -18.45 24.43
C PRO A 20 -0.21 -16.94 24.16
N ILE A 21 0.26 -16.07 25.06
CA ILE A 21 0.22 -14.61 24.86
C ILE A 21 1.05 -14.21 23.63
N ARG A 22 2.28 -14.72 23.50
CA ARG A 22 3.15 -14.41 22.36
C ARG A 22 2.62 -14.97 21.05
N ARG A 23 2.06 -16.19 21.04
CA ARG A 23 1.38 -16.76 19.86
C ARG A 23 0.18 -15.91 19.45
N GLN A 24 -0.64 -15.45 20.41
CA GLN A 24 -1.77 -14.59 20.10
C GLN A 24 -1.33 -13.24 19.51
N ARG A 25 -0.25 -12.64 20.05
CA ARG A 25 0.34 -11.41 19.49
C ARG A 25 0.86 -11.63 18.07
N LEU A 26 1.52 -12.75 17.80
CA LEU A 26 1.96 -13.12 16.46
C LEU A 26 0.78 -13.19 15.48
N ILE A 27 -0.26 -13.97 15.82
CA ILE A 27 -1.47 -14.10 14.98
C ILE A 27 -2.12 -12.74 14.70
N ARG A 28 -2.19 -11.87 15.71
CA ARG A 28 -2.72 -10.51 15.53
C ARG A 28 -1.87 -9.69 14.56
N SER A 29 -0.55 -9.71 14.71
CA SER A 29 0.35 -8.99 13.79
C SER A 29 0.29 -9.52 12.36
N GLU A 30 0.13 -10.84 12.16
CA GLU A 30 -0.03 -11.43 10.83
C GLU A 30 -1.35 -11.02 10.18
N ARG A 31 -2.44 -10.95 10.96
CA ARG A 31 -3.73 -10.45 10.47
C ARG A 31 -3.62 -8.98 10.05
N GLN A 32 -2.97 -8.15 10.87
CA GLN A 32 -2.73 -6.74 10.54
C GLN A 32 -1.88 -6.59 9.28
N LEU A 33 -0.83 -7.40 9.11
CA LEU A 33 -0.03 -7.43 7.89
C LEU A 33 -0.88 -7.79 6.67
N ARG A 34 -1.69 -8.85 6.73
CA ARG A 34 -2.58 -9.23 5.62
C ARG A 34 -3.57 -8.13 5.26
N GLN A 35 -4.13 -7.46 6.26
CA GLN A 35 -5.02 -6.32 6.03
C GLN A 35 -4.29 -5.18 5.32
N ALA A 36 -3.11 -4.79 5.81
CA ALA A 36 -2.32 -3.72 5.21
C ALA A 36 -1.89 -4.06 3.77
N GLU A 37 -1.53 -5.31 3.48
CA GLU A 37 -1.19 -5.78 2.14
C GLU A 37 -2.41 -5.77 1.20
N ASN A 38 -3.59 -6.15 1.68
CA ASN A 38 -4.83 -6.07 0.90
C ASN A 38 -5.20 -4.62 0.58
N THR A 39 -5.05 -3.70 1.54
CA THR A 39 -5.24 -2.27 1.31
C THR A 39 -4.23 -1.73 0.30
N LEU A 40 -2.96 -2.15 0.37
CA LEU A 40 -1.95 -1.76 -0.61
C LEU A 40 -2.31 -2.26 -2.02
N LYS A 41 -2.79 -3.51 -2.15
CA LYS A 41 -3.25 -4.07 -3.43
C LYS A 41 -4.41 -3.26 -4.02
N SER A 42 -5.39 -2.87 -3.21
CA SER A 42 -6.53 -2.09 -3.69
C SER A 42 -6.12 -0.68 -4.13
N ILE A 43 -5.21 -0.03 -3.41
CA ILE A 43 -4.64 1.27 -3.80
C ILE A 43 -3.87 1.14 -5.13
N ASN A 44 -3.06 0.09 -5.29
CA ASN A 44 -2.33 -0.15 -6.54
C ASN A 44 -3.28 -0.36 -7.72
N ALA A 45 -4.37 -1.11 -7.53
CA ALA A 45 -5.38 -1.32 -8.58
C ALA A 45 -6.05 0.00 -8.99
N ARG A 46 -6.42 0.85 -8.02
CA ARG A 46 -6.97 2.19 -8.29
C ARG A 46 -5.98 3.08 -9.04
N LEU A 47 -4.71 3.05 -8.65
CA LEU A 47 -3.64 3.79 -9.34
C LEU A 47 -3.46 3.33 -10.78
N GLN A 48 -3.54 2.02 -11.04
CA GLN A 48 -3.48 1.49 -12.40
C GLN A 48 -4.67 1.97 -13.22
N GLN A 49 -5.89 1.89 -12.70
CA GLN A 49 -7.10 2.40 -13.38
C GLN A 49 -7.00 3.89 -13.69
N HIS A 50 -6.51 4.68 -12.74
CA HIS A 50 -6.28 6.10 -12.92
C HIS A 50 -5.25 6.38 -14.02
N GLN A 51 -4.15 5.60 -14.07
CA GLN A 51 -3.15 5.73 -15.13
C GLN A 51 -3.73 5.43 -16.51
N THR A 52 -4.56 4.39 -16.65
CA THR A 52 -5.25 4.11 -17.91
C THR A 52 -6.21 5.21 -18.29
N GLN A 53 -7.00 5.75 -17.35
CA GLN A 53 -7.90 6.88 -17.61
C GLN A 53 -7.14 8.11 -18.11
N LEU A 54 -6.04 8.48 -17.44
CA LEU A 54 -5.21 9.61 -17.85
C LEU A 54 -4.59 9.41 -19.24
N GLN A 55 -4.15 8.18 -19.56
CA GLN A 55 -3.66 7.86 -20.91
C GLN A 55 -4.75 7.98 -21.97
N THR A 56 -5.96 7.52 -21.68
CA THR A 56 -7.12 7.65 -22.57
C THR A 56 -7.46 9.11 -22.83
N LEU A 57 -7.51 9.95 -21.79
CA LEU A 57 -7.76 11.39 -21.92
C LEU A 57 -6.67 12.08 -22.77
N ARG A 58 -5.39 11.76 -22.51
CA ARG A 58 -4.27 12.30 -23.30
C ARG A 58 -4.29 11.83 -24.75
N ARG A 59 -4.78 10.63 -25.03
CA ARG A 59 -4.94 10.13 -26.41
C ARG A 59 -6.10 10.82 -27.11
N ALA A 60 -7.24 10.95 -26.44
CA ALA A 60 -8.41 11.66 -26.96
C ALA A 60 -8.07 13.12 -27.27
N GLY A 61 -7.39 13.83 -26.36
CA GLY A 61 -6.95 15.20 -26.58
C GLY A 61 -5.97 15.35 -27.75
N ARG A 62 -5.04 14.38 -27.93
CA ARG A 62 -4.16 14.35 -29.11
C ARG A 62 -4.93 14.13 -30.41
N GLN A 63 -5.84 13.17 -30.44
CA GLN A 63 -6.68 12.91 -31.60
C GLN A 63 -7.56 14.10 -31.97
N GLN A 64 -8.11 14.80 -30.97
CA GLN A 64 -8.86 16.04 -31.18
C GLN A 64 -7.98 17.13 -31.79
N ARG A 65 -6.76 17.34 -31.26
CA ARG A 65 -5.78 18.28 -31.82
C ARG A 65 -5.41 17.93 -33.26
N ASP A 66 -5.11 16.67 -33.55
CA ASP A 66 -4.71 16.22 -34.89
C ASP A 66 -5.86 16.42 -35.89
N ALA A 67 -7.09 16.06 -35.50
CA ALA A 67 -8.28 16.27 -36.33
C ALA A 67 -8.56 17.76 -36.57
N LEU A 68 -8.28 18.63 -35.60
CA LEU A 68 -8.39 20.08 -35.76
C LEU A 68 -7.31 20.60 -36.72
N ASN A 69 -6.06 20.19 -36.55
CA ASN A 69 -4.97 20.57 -37.45
C ASN A 69 -5.26 20.18 -38.90
N GLU A 70 -5.81 19.00 -39.15
CA GLU A 70 -6.24 18.59 -40.50
C GLU A 70 -7.40 19.45 -41.03
N LYS A 71 -8.38 19.81 -40.18
CA LYS A 71 -9.48 20.71 -40.57
C LYS A 71 -9.03 22.14 -40.85
N LEU A 72 -7.94 22.58 -40.23
CA LEU A 72 -7.38 23.94 -40.31
C LEU A 72 -6.45 24.12 -41.52
N LYS A 73 -5.89 23.04 -42.07
CA LYS A 73 -4.97 23.12 -43.22
C LYS A 73 -5.65 23.77 -44.44
N GLY A 74 -5.18 24.96 -44.78
CA GLY A 74 -5.58 25.68 -46.00
C GLY A 74 -6.99 26.28 -45.99
N ARG A 75 -7.58 26.52 -44.80
CA ARG A 75 -8.91 27.12 -44.68
C ARG A 75 -8.88 28.36 -43.77
N ASP A 76 -9.51 29.44 -44.22
CA ASP A 76 -9.83 30.58 -43.36
C ASP A 76 -10.98 30.18 -42.42
N GLN A 77 -10.75 30.31 -41.11
CA GLN A 77 -11.77 30.08 -40.11
C GLN A 77 -12.33 31.40 -39.57
N GLY A 78 -13.62 31.39 -39.22
CA GLY A 78 -14.22 32.47 -38.46
C GLY A 78 -13.58 32.57 -37.07
N LEU A 79 -13.43 33.80 -36.57
CA LEU A 79 -12.91 34.06 -35.21
C LEU A 79 -13.67 33.31 -34.12
N ASP A 80 -14.98 33.11 -34.29
CA ASP A 80 -15.82 32.41 -33.31
C ASP A 80 -15.53 30.91 -33.26
N ASP A 81 -15.20 30.29 -34.40
CA ASP A 81 -14.79 28.88 -34.46
C ASP A 81 -13.45 28.67 -33.75
N LEU A 82 -12.49 29.58 -33.96
CA LEU A 82 -11.19 29.55 -33.28
C LEU A 82 -11.33 29.71 -31.75
N LYS A 83 -12.22 30.60 -31.30
CA LYS A 83 -12.50 30.78 -29.86
C LYS A 83 -13.13 29.52 -29.26
N SER A 84 -14.13 28.95 -29.92
CA SER A 84 -14.79 27.71 -29.47
C SER A 84 -13.79 26.55 -29.33
N GLN A 85 -12.86 26.42 -30.28
CA GLN A 85 -11.80 25.42 -30.24
C GLN A 85 -10.81 25.64 -29.09
N LEU A 86 -10.37 26.88 -28.89
CA LEU A 86 -9.49 27.26 -27.77
C LEU A 86 -10.14 26.91 -26.41
N ASP A 87 -11.44 27.17 -26.27
CA ASP A 87 -12.18 26.84 -25.05
C ASP A 87 -12.34 25.34 -24.83
N ALA A 88 -12.54 24.56 -25.90
CA ALA A 88 -12.58 23.10 -25.82
C ALA A 88 -11.22 22.52 -25.41
N GLU A 89 -10.13 23.05 -25.97
CA GLU A 89 -8.77 22.63 -25.66
C GLU A 89 -8.38 22.97 -24.21
N ARG A 90 -8.72 24.17 -23.73
CA ARG A 90 -8.54 24.58 -22.33
C ARG A 90 -9.27 23.65 -21.36
N ARG A 91 -10.52 23.27 -21.68
CA ARG A 91 -11.28 22.32 -20.87
C ARG A 91 -10.62 20.94 -20.84
N ALA A 92 -10.15 20.44 -21.97
CA ALA A 92 -9.45 19.15 -22.04
C ALA A 92 -8.13 19.16 -21.25
N LEU A 93 -7.34 20.23 -21.36
CA LEU A 93 -6.11 20.40 -20.58
C LEU A 93 -6.41 20.46 -19.07
N HIS A 94 -7.43 21.23 -18.68
CA HIS A 94 -7.83 21.33 -17.28
C HIS A 94 -8.26 19.97 -16.70
N GLN A 95 -9.00 19.16 -17.47
CA GLN A 95 -9.35 17.80 -17.05
C GLN A 95 -8.11 16.90 -16.88
N ILE A 96 -7.13 17.00 -17.78
CA ILE A 96 -5.86 16.26 -17.67
C ILE A 96 -5.07 16.70 -16.44
N GLU A 97 -5.04 17.99 -16.12
CA GLU A 97 -4.38 18.53 -14.93
C GLU A 97 -5.04 18.04 -13.65
N LEU A 98 -6.37 18.09 -13.58
CA LEU A 98 -7.15 17.67 -12.42
C LEU A 98 -6.98 16.17 -12.15
N GLU A 99 -7.03 15.34 -13.18
CA GLU A 99 -6.69 13.91 -13.05
C GLU A 99 -5.21 13.73 -12.66
N SER A 100 -4.27 14.50 -13.23
CA SER A 100 -2.86 14.38 -12.84
C SER A 100 -2.63 14.69 -11.34
N GLN A 101 -3.33 15.69 -10.79
CA GLN A 101 -3.31 16.02 -9.36
C GLN A 101 -3.89 14.89 -8.50
N ARG A 102 -5.05 14.33 -8.86
CA ARG A 102 -5.62 13.14 -8.19
C ARG A 102 -4.64 11.98 -8.17
N GLY A 103 -3.91 11.76 -9.27
CA GLY A 103 -2.87 10.76 -9.35
C GLY A 103 -1.71 10.98 -8.39
N HIS A 104 -1.34 12.25 -8.10
CA HIS A 104 -0.31 12.57 -7.12
C HIS A 104 -0.74 12.24 -5.69
N GLU A 105 -1.97 12.58 -5.32
CA GLU A 105 -2.53 12.25 -4.00
C GLU A 105 -2.58 10.73 -3.78
N GLN A 106 -3.04 9.98 -4.78
CA GLN A 106 -3.09 8.51 -4.72
C GLN A 106 -1.68 7.89 -4.59
N ARG A 107 -0.67 8.45 -5.25
CA ARG A 107 0.74 8.00 -5.08
C ARG A 107 1.28 8.31 -3.69
N GLN A 108 0.86 9.41 -3.07
CA GLN A 108 1.22 9.71 -1.69
C GLN A 108 0.59 8.70 -0.74
N GLN A 109 -0.69 8.39 -0.91
CA GLN A 109 -1.38 7.35 -0.14
C GLN A 109 -0.71 5.98 -0.31
N GLN A 110 -0.32 5.61 -1.54
CA GLN A 110 0.42 4.37 -1.81
C GLN A 110 1.73 4.31 -1.03
N ARG A 111 2.53 5.39 -1.04
CA ARG A 111 3.80 5.44 -0.30
C ARG A 111 3.59 5.29 1.20
N GLN A 112 2.58 5.96 1.77
CA GLN A 112 2.22 5.80 3.18
C GLN A 112 1.80 4.36 3.50
N GLN A 113 0.98 3.75 2.65
CA GLN A 113 0.55 2.36 2.84
C GLN A 113 1.72 1.37 2.74
N GLN A 114 2.68 1.61 1.84
CA GLN A 114 3.90 0.80 1.73
C GLN A 114 4.74 0.86 3.01
N GLN A 115 4.88 2.04 3.60
CA GLN A 115 5.56 2.21 4.90
C GLN A 115 4.85 1.42 6.01
N GLN A 116 3.52 1.48 6.07
CA GLN A 116 2.73 0.72 7.04
C GLN A 116 2.90 -0.80 6.86
N VAL A 117 2.92 -1.30 5.62
CA VAL A 117 3.22 -2.72 5.34
C VAL A 117 4.64 -3.07 5.82
N GLY A 118 5.63 -2.21 5.57
CA GLY A 118 6.99 -2.39 6.07
C GLY A 118 7.04 -2.52 7.60
N GLN A 119 6.37 -1.62 8.31
CA GLN A 119 6.27 -1.67 9.78
C GLN A 119 5.55 -2.93 10.28
N ALA A 120 4.44 -3.31 9.63
CA ALA A 120 3.70 -4.52 9.98
C ALA A 120 4.55 -5.79 9.78
N ARG A 121 5.36 -5.85 8.71
CA ARG A 121 6.32 -6.96 8.49
C ARG A 121 7.38 -7.02 9.58
N GLN A 122 7.94 -5.87 9.97
CA GLN A 122 8.91 -5.81 11.06
C GLN A 122 8.31 -6.32 12.37
N LEU A 123 7.06 -5.93 12.68
CA LEU A 123 6.36 -6.36 13.89
C LEU A 123 6.10 -7.88 13.89
N VAL A 124 5.68 -8.45 12.76
CA VAL A 124 5.53 -9.91 12.60
C VAL A 124 6.86 -10.60 12.87
N ASN A 125 7.95 -10.17 12.25
CA ASN A 125 9.27 -10.77 12.44
C ASN A 125 9.74 -10.71 13.91
N GLN A 126 9.49 -9.59 14.60
CA GLN A 126 9.81 -9.45 16.02
C GLN A 126 8.99 -10.43 16.88
N ASN A 127 7.70 -10.57 16.58
CA ASN A 127 6.82 -11.50 17.30
C ASN A 127 7.19 -12.96 17.03
N GLN A 128 7.56 -13.31 15.80
CA GLN A 128 8.06 -14.65 15.45
C GLN A 128 9.31 -15.00 16.24
N LYS A 129 10.33 -14.12 16.22
CA LYS A 129 11.56 -14.29 17.01
C LYS A 129 11.28 -14.44 18.51
N ALA A 130 10.32 -13.69 19.04
CA ALA A 130 9.93 -13.80 20.45
C ALA A 130 9.29 -15.16 20.77
N VAL A 131 8.45 -15.69 19.87
CA VAL A 131 7.86 -17.04 20.01
C VAL A 131 8.93 -18.11 19.91
N GLU A 132 9.84 -18.01 18.93
CA GLU A 132 10.96 -18.95 18.74
C GLU A 132 11.88 -18.97 19.96
N LYS A 133 12.23 -17.81 20.51
CA LYS A 133 13.06 -17.71 21.72
C LYS A 133 12.40 -18.42 22.91
N LEU A 134 11.09 -18.23 23.12
CA LEU A 134 10.37 -18.92 24.19
C LEU A 134 10.24 -20.42 23.94
N ALA A 135 10.05 -20.84 22.68
CA ALA A 135 10.03 -22.25 22.33
C ALA A 135 11.39 -22.92 22.61
N CYS A 136 12.50 -22.26 22.28
CA CYS A 136 13.85 -22.73 22.57
C CYS A 136 14.12 -22.81 24.09
N LEU A 137 13.69 -21.82 24.88
CA LEU A 137 13.80 -21.89 26.34
C LEU A 137 12.99 -23.07 26.93
N LEU A 138 11.81 -23.36 26.36
CA LEU A 138 11.02 -24.52 26.76
C LEU A 138 11.70 -25.85 26.41
N THR A 139 12.34 -25.97 25.25
CA THR A 139 13.07 -27.20 24.88
C THR A 139 14.29 -27.39 25.76
N LEU A 140 15.09 -26.34 25.95
CA LEU A 140 16.27 -26.39 26.82
C LEU A 140 15.89 -26.74 28.26
N HIS A 141 14.78 -26.19 28.78
CA HIS A 141 14.33 -26.51 30.12
C HIS A 141 13.89 -27.97 30.27
N ARG A 142 13.24 -28.53 29.24
CA ARG A 142 12.84 -29.95 29.21
C ARG A 142 14.03 -30.91 29.08
N GLU A 143 15.11 -30.48 28.43
CA GLU A 143 16.35 -31.27 28.30
C GLU A 143 17.22 -31.19 29.56
N SER A 144 17.02 -30.16 30.40
CA SER A 144 17.71 -29.97 31.68
C SER A 144 17.02 -30.61 32.90
N LEU A 145 15.83 -31.18 32.69
CA LEU A 145 15.04 -31.95 33.67
C LEU A 145 15.28 -33.45 33.47
#